data_AF-A0A388KPW4-F1
#
_entry.id   AF-A0A388KPW4-F1
#
_cell.length_a   1.000
_cell.length_b   1.000
_cell.length_c   1.000
_cell.angle_alpha   90.00
_cell.angle_beta   90.00
_cell.angle_gamma   90.00
#
_symmetry.space_group_name_H-M   'P 1'
#
loop_
_entity.id
_entity.type
_entity.pdbx_description
1 polymer ?
#
loop_
_entity_poly.entity_id
_entity_poly.type
_entity_poly.pdbx_seq_one_letter_code
_entity_poly.pdbx_strand_id
1 'polypeptide(L)'
;MGWHPELAAAIRPFSALRPPTVHCQIAMLAIPADVLLQVYEATMGRPPFLIENLSFSDWASLVHVMQCKPQELDAKVQDFPSNIAESCRKVAIENRELSLIIAKAEKIILELHGYDLSHLDTAGHVSISQRNETFSETYINRMSLSQAELEYFRKKEAERMSNAHTELTPLTRDAGHKFAKNSPFLLLASDSWTAKAVQRVHNRLWKLDTFNYTAPISVEAYMALAAITDAEVENCRSAARNGTIYFPATRGGFDAEFPPIAELEKGKCANRPLLHQKGIPKFPANLSELKKLWNAGRPYLKCTCPSCEKNFTWFDHMIWYIIGNLDKIDPRAPSDKIRMLEFQALLRTTWRKAILAQISFIFMREYMIKIVSLLT
;
A
#
# COMPACT_ATOMS: atom_id res chain seq x y z
N MET A 1 17.71 2.07 5.02
CA MET A 1 16.90 3.15 5.64
C MET A 1 17.17 3.14 7.12
N GLY A 2 17.45 4.30 7.70
CA GLY A 2 17.62 4.44 9.16
C GLY A 2 16.31 4.79 9.85
N TRP A 3 16.37 4.93 11.17
CA TRP A 3 15.32 5.51 11.98
C TRP A 3 15.15 7.01 11.69
N HIS A 4 13.92 7.49 11.77
CA HIS A 4 13.55 8.88 11.60
C HIS A 4 14.17 9.69 12.74
N PRO A 5 14.84 10.83 12.49
CA PRO A 5 15.50 11.61 13.53
C PRO A 5 14.56 12.01 14.68
N GLU A 6 13.32 12.39 14.36
CA GLU A 6 12.31 12.79 15.35
C GLU A 6 11.77 11.63 16.20
N LEU A 7 12.04 10.38 15.83
CA LEU A 7 11.70 9.21 16.63
C LEU A 7 12.79 8.84 17.63
N ALA A 8 14.02 9.36 17.50
CA ALA A 8 15.21 8.87 18.21
C ALA A 8 15.04 8.73 19.73
N ALA A 9 14.33 9.67 20.38
CA ALA A 9 14.08 9.62 21.82
C ALA A 9 13.06 8.54 22.21
N ALA A 10 12.02 8.35 21.41
CA ALA A 10 10.93 7.41 21.68
C ALA A 10 11.33 5.94 21.42
N ILE A 11 12.27 5.71 20.50
CA ILE A 11 12.63 4.36 20.05
C ILE A 11 13.79 3.74 20.81
N ARG A 12 14.37 4.42 21.81
CA ARG A 12 15.52 3.88 22.57
C ARG A 12 15.34 2.40 22.97
N PRO A 13 14.16 1.96 23.49
CA PRO A 13 13.94 0.56 23.89
C PRO A 13 14.07 -0.45 22.75
N PHE A 14 13.82 -0.04 21.50
CA PHE A 14 13.79 -0.92 20.33
C PHE A 14 14.62 -0.38 19.16
N SER A 15 15.62 0.45 19.46
CA SER A 15 16.49 1.08 18.46
C SER A 15 17.34 0.06 17.69
N ALA A 16 17.56 -1.13 18.27
CA ALA A 16 18.23 -2.26 17.65
C ALA A 16 17.36 -3.01 16.62
N LEU A 17 16.05 -2.78 16.59
CA LEU A 17 15.17 -3.36 15.58
C LEU A 17 15.40 -2.72 14.21
N ARG A 18 15.00 -3.43 13.16
CA ARG A 18 15.01 -2.90 11.80
C ARG A 18 13.96 -1.77 11.69
N PRO A 19 14.34 -0.56 11.27
CA PRO A 19 13.38 0.52 11.07
C PRO A 19 12.33 0.10 10.03
N PRO A 20 11.03 0.35 10.28
CA PRO A 20 10.00 0.10 9.29
C PRO A 20 10.08 1.14 8.16
N THR A 21 9.15 1.09 7.20
CA THR A 21 9.11 2.03 6.08
C THR A 21 9.03 3.48 6.56
N VAL A 22 9.49 4.46 5.76
CA VAL A 22 9.37 5.89 6.12
C VAL A 22 7.92 6.26 6.44
N HIS A 23 6.95 5.74 5.70
CA HIS A 23 5.52 5.95 5.95
C HIS A 23 5.09 5.43 7.32
N CYS A 24 5.51 4.23 7.70
CA CYS A 24 5.23 3.68 9.03
C CYS A 24 5.87 4.56 10.11
N GLN A 25 7.12 4.98 9.92
CA GLN A 25 7.82 5.85 10.88
C GLN A 25 7.13 7.21 11.02
N ILE A 26 6.63 7.79 9.92
CA ILE A 26 5.83 9.02 9.93
C ILE A 26 4.51 8.82 10.68
N ALA A 27 3.83 7.68 10.52
CA ALA A 27 2.64 7.37 11.32
C ALA A 27 2.99 7.21 12.82
N MET A 28 4.12 6.58 13.13
CA MET A 28 4.62 6.44 14.51
C MET A 28 4.91 7.79 15.18
N LEU A 29 5.23 8.85 14.43
CA LEU A 29 5.44 10.19 15.01
C LEU A 29 4.18 10.77 15.69
N ALA A 30 3.01 10.31 15.28
CA ALA A 30 1.73 10.69 15.87
C ALA A 30 1.35 9.86 17.10
N ILE A 31 2.17 8.86 17.47
CA ILE A 31 1.91 7.94 18.58
C ILE A 31 2.81 8.31 19.77
N PRO A 32 2.26 8.44 20.99
CA PRO A 32 3.05 8.62 22.21
C PRO A 32 4.06 7.50 22.45
N ALA A 33 5.17 7.84 23.11
CA ALA A 33 6.28 6.89 23.31
C ALA A 33 5.89 5.69 24.19
N ASP A 34 5.01 5.88 25.17
CA ASP A 34 4.45 4.84 26.03
C ASP A 34 3.60 3.84 25.24
N VAL A 35 2.80 4.31 24.27
CA VAL A 35 2.03 3.44 23.38
C VAL A 35 2.96 2.69 22.41
N LEU A 36 3.99 3.34 21.87
CA LEU A 36 5.00 2.65 21.06
C LEU A 36 5.74 1.57 21.85
N LEU A 37 6.05 1.82 23.13
CA LEU A 37 6.62 0.84 24.03
C LEU A 37 5.66 -0.33 24.27
N GLN A 38 4.38 -0.06 24.51
CA GLN A 38 3.36 -1.09 24.65
C GLN A 38 3.27 -1.99 23.40
N VAL A 39 3.31 -1.41 22.20
CA VAL A 39 3.31 -2.17 20.93
C VAL A 39 4.58 -3.02 20.80
N TYR A 40 5.73 -2.53 21.24
CA TYR A 40 6.96 -3.31 21.27
C TYR A 40 6.88 -4.47 22.28
N GLU A 41 6.35 -4.22 23.48
CA GLU A 41 6.21 -5.19 24.55
C GLU A 41 5.12 -6.25 24.27
N ALA A 42 4.16 -5.95 23.40
CA ALA A 42 3.08 -6.87 23.02
C ALA A 42 3.58 -8.17 22.38
N THR A 43 4.78 -8.20 21.80
CA THR A 43 5.39 -9.46 21.32
C THR A 43 6.27 -10.15 22.36
N MET A 44 6.34 -9.63 23.60
CA MET A 44 7.13 -10.15 24.71
C MET A 44 8.60 -10.39 24.33
N GLY A 45 9.18 -9.49 23.53
CA GLY A 45 10.57 -9.63 23.08
C GLY A 45 10.79 -10.72 22.02
N ARG A 46 9.73 -11.31 21.45
CA ARG A 46 9.82 -12.38 20.44
C ARG A 46 9.51 -11.85 19.03
N PRO A 47 10.25 -12.31 18.01
CA PRO A 47 9.90 -12.04 16.62
C PRO A 47 8.70 -12.89 16.17
N PRO A 48 7.95 -12.44 15.13
CA PRO A 48 8.12 -11.18 14.41
C PRO A 48 7.64 -9.97 15.24
N PHE A 49 8.50 -8.95 15.36
CA PHE A 49 8.19 -7.76 16.17
C PHE A 49 7.14 -6.90 15.44
N LEU A 50 6.13 -6.42 16.19
CA LEU A 50 5.11 -5.52 15.63
C LEU A 50 5.74 -4.24 15.04
N ILE A 51 6.71 -3.67 15.76
CA ILE A 51 7.44 -2.46 15.33
C ILE A 51 7.98 -2.57 13.89
N GLU A 52 8.47 -3.76 13.51
CA GLU A 52 9.08 -3.98 12.20
C GLU A 52 8.06 -4.36 11.11
N ASN A 53 6.94 -4.97 11.51
CA ASN A 53 6.05 -5.71 10.59
C ASN A 53 4.66 -5.11 10.44
N LEU A 54 4.24 -4.18 11.31
CA LEU A 54 2.99 -3.44 11.13
C LEU A 54 3.06 -2.54 9.90
N SER A 55 2.01 -2.60 9.09
CA SER A 55 1.84 -1.79 7.89
C SER A 55 1.53 -0.33 8.25
N PHE A 56 1.63 0.57 7.27
CA PHE A 56 1.20 1.96 7.45
C PHE A 56 -0.26 2.05 7.93
N SER A 57 -1.14 1.23 7.35
CA SER A 57 -2.55 1.18 7.71
C SER A 57 -2.76 0.69 9.14
N ASP A 58 -1.97 -0.28 9.62
CA ASP A 58 -2.03 -0.73 11.01
C ASP A 58 -1.67 0.40 11.99
N TRP A 59 -0.57 1.12 11.71
CA TRP A 59 -0.17 2.30 12.50
C TRP A 59 -1.20 3.41 12.46
N ALA A 60 -1.77 3.71 11.30
CA ALA A 60 -2.81 4.72 11.16
C ALA A 60 -4.09 4.30 11.92
N SER A 61 -4.42 3.01 11.93
CA SER A 61 -5.55 2.48 12.72
C SER A 61 -5.34 2.66 14.22
N LEU A 62 -4.10 2.46 14.72
CA LEU A 62 -3.75 2.75 16.12
C LEU A 62 -3.92 4.23 16.45
N VAL A 63 -3.47 5.13 15.57
CA VAL A 63 -3.68 6.58 15.74
C VAL A 63 -5.17 6.91 15.80
N HIS A 64 -5.99 6.31 14.94
CA HIS A 64 -7.44 6.51 14.95
C HIS A 64 -8.08 6.03 16.25
N VAL A 65 -7.78 4.80 16.69
CA VAL A 65 -8.30 4.24 17.94
C VAL A 65 -7.90 5.11 19.12
N MET A 66 -6.65 5.54 19.21
CA MET A 66 -6.18 6.42 20.27
C MET A 66 -6.94 7.76 20.30
N GLN A 67 -7.28 8.33 19.15
CA GLN A 67 -7.97 9.62 19.06
C GLN A 67 -9.48 9.51 19.32
N CYS A 68 -10.12 8.44 18.84
CA CYS A 68 -11.58 8.34 18.80
C CYS A 68 -12.15 7.35 19.81
N LYS A 69 -11.38 6.32 20.18
CA LYS A 69 -11.81 5.18 21.02
C LYS A 69 -10.67 4.73 21.95
N PRO A 70 -10.09 5.62 22.78
CA PRO A 70 -8.91 5.30 23.58
C PRO A 70 -9.11 4.07 24.50
N GLN A 71 -10.34 3.81 24.93
CA GLN A 71 -10.71 2.61 25.71
C GLN A 71 -10.51 1.28 24.97
N GLU A 72 -10.42 1.30 23.63
CA GLU A 72 -10.20 0.12 22.79
C GLU A 72 -8.71 -0.07 22.44
N LEU A 73 -7.83 0.86 22.85
CA LEU A 73 -6.42 0.86 22.46
C LEU A 73 -5.68 -0.40 22.92
N ASP A 74 -5.81 -0.76 24.19
CA ASP A 74 -5.16 -1.95 24.76
C ASP A 74 -5.59 -3.22 24.02
N ALA A 75 -6.90 -3.38 23.80
CA ALA A 75 -7.45 -4.51 23.06
C ALA A 75 -6.90 -4.56 21.63
N LYS A 76 -6.79 -3.40 20.96
CA LYS A 76 -6.24 -3.31 19.61
C LYS A 76 -4.77 -3.69 19.55
N VAL A 77 -3.96 -3.24 20.52
CA VAL A 77 -2.54 -3.60 20.60
C VAL A 77 -2.36 -5.10 20.84
N GLN A 78 -3.18 -5.71 21.70
CA GLN A 78 -3.13 -7.13 22.01
C GLN A 78 -3.65 -8.04 20.88
N ASP A 79 -4.43 -7.50 19.93
CA ASP A 79 -4.90 -8.25 18.75
C ASP A 79 -3.79 -8.48 17.73
N PHE A 80 -2.87 -7.51 17.54
CA PHE A 80 -1.83 -7.60 16.51
C PHE A 80 -0.90 -8.83 16.61
N PRO A 81 -0.38 -9.23 17.79
CA PRO A 81 0.49 -10.39 17.92
C PRO A 81 -0.14 -11.70 17.45
N SER A 82 -1.47 -11.84 17.56
CA SER A 82 -2.17 -13.07 17.16
C SER A 82 -2.09 -13.33 15.65
N ASN A 83 -2.02 -12.26 14.86
CA ASN A 83 -2.10 -12.31 13.40
C ASN A 83 -0.76 -12.06 12.69
N ILE A 84 0.25 -11.53 13.39
CA ILE A 84 1.47 -11.03 12.75
C ILE A 84 2.30 -12.14 12.10
N ALA A 85 2.40 -13.32 12.71
CA ALA A 85 3.17 -14.44 12.16
C ALA A 85 2.56 -14.98 10.86
N GLU A 86 1.23 -15.10 10.84
CA GLU A 86 0.49 -15.49 9.63
C GLU A 86 0.60 -14.42 8.55
N SER A 87 0.49 -13.13 8.91
CA SER A 87 0.67 -12.01 7.99
C SER A 87 2.06 -12.04 7.33
N CYS A 88 3.12 -12.20 8.11
CA CYS A 88 4.48 -12.33 7.57
C CYS A 88 4.62 -13.53 6.62
N ARG A 89 4.02 -14.68 6.96
CA ARG A 89 4.01 -15.87 6.10
C ARG A 89 3.29 -15.62 4.77
N LYS A 90 2.09 -15.01 4.82
CA LYS A 90 1.32 -14.66 3.62
C LYS A 90 2.10 -13.72 2.71
N VAL A 91 2.73 -12.69 3.27
CA VAL A 91 3.57 -11.75 2.51
C VAL A 91 4.78 -12.47 1.90
N ALA A 92 5.39 -13.42 2.60
CA ALA A 92 6.51 -14.19 2.05
C ALA A 92 6.10 -15.06 0.85
N ILE A 93 4.94 -15.70 0.92
CA ILE A 93 4.37 -16.49 -0.20
C ILE A 93 4.05 -15.57 -1.37
N GLU A 94 3.34 -14.47 -1.09
CA GLU A 94 2.97 -13.48 -2.11
C GLU A 94 4.21 -12.92 -2.81
N ASN A 95 5.27 -12.57 -2.09
CA ASN A 95 6.52 -12.11 -2.70
C ASN A 95 7.11 -13.10 -3.72
N ARG A 96 6.97 -14.41 -3.48
CA ARG A 96 7.50 -15.48 -4.35
C ARG A 96 6.58 -15.80 -5.51
N GLU A 97 5.27 -15.71 -5.29
CA GLU A 97 4.27 -16.27 -6.20
C GLU A 97 3.37 -15.21 -6.86
N LEU A 98 3.54 -13.91 -6.58
CA LEU A 98 2.64 -12.86 -7.06
C LEU A 98 2.42 -12.92 -8.59
N SER A 99 3.48 -13.11 -9.37
CA SER A 99 3.38 -13.22 -10.83
C SER A 99 2.51 -14.41 -11.27
N LEU A 100 2.60 -15.54 -10.56
CA LEU A 100 1.81 -16.73 -10.84
C LEU A 100 0.35 -16.53 -10.40
N ILE A 101 0.13 -15.93 -9.23
CA ILE A 101 -1.21 -15.60 -8.71
C ILE A 101 -1.93 -14.68 -9.71
N ILE A 102 -1.25 -13.62 -10.15
CA ILE A 102 -1.78 -12.68 -11.16
C ILE A 102 -2.06 -13.42 -12.48
N ALA A 103 -1.12 -14.20 -13.00
CA ALA A 103 -1.30 -14.89 -14.27
C ALA A 103 -2.48 -15.88 -14.25
N LYS A 104 -2.67 -16.63 -13.17
CA LYS A 104 -3.80 -17.55 -13.00
C LYS A 104 -5.14 -16.81 -13.01
N ALA A 105 -5.25 -15.72 -12.26
CA ALA A 105 -6.47 -14.93 -12.23
C ALA A 105 -6.73 -14.22 -13.57
N GLU A 106 -5.69 -13.71 -14.24
CA GLU A 106 -5.81 -13.08 -15.56
C GLU A 106 -6.32 -14.05 -16.60
N LYS A 107 -5.81 -15.29 -16.59
CA LYS A 107 -6.24 -16.34 -17.50
C LYS A 107 -7.75 -16.52 -17.48
N ILE A 108 -8.33 -16.67 -16.29
CA ILE A 108 -9.79 -16.86 -16.12
C ILE A 108 -10.57 -15.69 -16.71
N ILE A 109 -10.16 -14.45 -16.42
CA ILE A 109 -10.86 -13.27 -16.94
C ILE A 109 -10.73 -13.17 -18.47
N LEU A 110 -9.54 -13.42 -19.01
CA LEU A 110 -9.32 -13.36 -20.45
C LEU A 110 -10.11 -14.45 -21.19
N GLU A 111 -10.17 -15.67 -20.64
CA GLU A 111 -10.99 -16.77 -21.18
C GLU A 111 -12.48 -16.41 -21.21
N LEU A 112 -13.00 -15.82 -20.12
CA LEU A 112 -14.40 -15.36 -20.05
C LEU A 112 -14.74 -14.30 -21.11
N HIS A 113 -13.77 -13.49 -21.52
CA HIS A 113 -13.94 -12.44 -22.53
C HIS A 113 -13.48 -12.85 -23.94
N GLY A 114 -13.00 -14.09 -24.13
CA GLY A 114 -12.49 -14.58 -25.42
C GLY A 114 -11.24 -13.85 -25.91
N TYR A 115 -10.40 -13.36 -24.99
CA TYR A 115 -9.17 -12.63 -25.33
C TYR A 115 -7.93 -13.53 -25.39
N ASP A 116 -6.92 -13.08 -26.14
CA ASP A 116 -5.63 -13.76 -26.33
C ASP A 116 -4.85 -13.94 -25.01
N LEU A 117 -4.35 -15.16 -24.79
CA LEU A 117 -3.62 -15.58 -23.59
C LEU A 117 -2.10 -15.60 -23.76
N SER A 118 -1.58 -15.36 -24.97
CA SER A 118 -0.16 -15.55 -25.32
C SER A 118 0.85 -14.87 -24.38
N HIS A 119 0.48 -13.76 -23.74
CA HIS A 119 1.34 -13.05 -22.79
C HIS A 119 1.51 -13.75 -21.44
N LEU A 120 0.60 -14.67 -21.09
CA LEU A 120 0.65 -15.43 -19.84
C LEU A 120 1.62 -16.62 -19.91
N ASP A 121 1.99 -17.08 -21.11
CA ASP A 121 2.89 -18.22 -21.31
C ASP A 121 4.31 -17.95 -20.76
N THR A 122 4.69 -16.67 -20.63
CA THR A 122 5.98 -16.25 -20.03
C THR A 122 5.99 -16.28 -18.50
N ALA A 123 4.86 -16.51 -17.84
CA ALA A 123 4.79 -16.59 -16.38
C ALA A 123 5.27 -17.95 -15.81
N GLY A 124 5.54 -18.93 -16.67
CA GLY A 124 5.85 -20.31 -16.30
C GLY A 124 7.34 -20.64 -16.19
N HIS A 125 7.89 -20.49 -14.98
CA HIS A 125 8.72 -21.49 -14.26
C HIS A 125 9.33 -20.83 -13.02
N VAL A 126 8.52 -20.62 -11.98
CA VAL A 126 9.08 -20.45 -10.64
C VAL A 126 9.55 -21.84 -10.22
N SER A 127 10.87 -22.03 -10.10
CA SER A 127 11.44 -23.21 -9.47
C SER A 127 10.83 -23.36 -8.08
N ILE A 128 9.91 -24.32 -7.93
CA ILE A 128 9.45 -24.80 -6.64
C ILE A 128 10.61 -25.59 -6.04
N SER A 129 11.64 -24.88 -5.60
CA SER A 129 12.30 -25.32 -4.39
C SER A 129 11.41 -24.83 -3.26
N GLN A 130 10.48 -25.69 -2.83
CA GLN A 130 9.99 -25.64 -1.46
C GLN A 130 11.22 -25.62 -0.55
N ARG A 131 11.75 -24.44 -0.21
CA ARG A 131 12.47 -24.30 1.04
C ARG A 131 11.40 -24.30 2.12
N ASN A 132 10.96 -25.52 2.42
CA ASN A 132 10.38 -25.86 3.70
C ASN A 132 11.31 -25.31 4.79
N GLU A 133 10.74 -24.96 5.94
CA GLU A 133 11.50 -24.80 7.18
C GLU A 133 12.64 -25.81 7.18
N THR A 134 13.89 -25.33 7.33
CA THR A 134 15.07 -26.18 7.12
C THR A 134 14.99 -27.44 7.99
N PHE A 135 14.30 -27.33 9.12
CA PHE A 135 13.98 -28.41 10.06
C PHE A 135 12.60 -28.18 10.67
N SER A 136 11.82 -29.26 10.89
CA SER A 136 10.52 -29.16 11.57
C SER A 136 10.67 -28.95 13.08
N GLU A 137 9.69 -28.33 13.75
CA GLU A 137 9.68 -28.18 15.22
C GLU A 137 9.87 -29.52 15.94
N THR A 138 9.27 -30.59 15.41
CA THR A 138 9.42 -31.95 15.95
C THR A 138 10.87 -32.45 15.90
N TYR A 139 11.64 -32.05 14.89
CA TYR A 139 13.06 -32.37 14.77
C TYR A 139 13.92 -31.53 15.73
N ILE A 140 13.65 -30.22 15.82
CA ILE A 140 14.36 -29.29 16.72
C ILE A 140 14.19 -29.72 18.18
N ASN A 141 12.97 -30.11 18.57
CA ASN A 141 12.68 -30.57 19.93
C ASN A 141 13.38 -31.89 20.29
N ARG A 142 13.74 -32.72 19.30
CA ARG A 142 14.52 -33.96 19.52
C ARG A 142 16.02 -33.73 19.67
N MET A 143 16.52 -32.55 19.30
CA MET A 143 17.95 -32.23 19.39
C MET A 143 18.40 -31.83 20.80
N SER A 144 17.48 -31.65 21.75
CA SER A 144 17.79 -31.25 23.14
C SER A 144 18.73 -30.05 23.22
N LEU A 145 18.52 -29.05 22.35
CA LEU A 145 19.31 -27.83 22.32
C LEU A 145 19.24 -27.09 23.65
N SER A 146 20.36 -26.54 24.11
CA SER A 146 20.35 -25.59 25.22
C SER A 146 19.58 -24.31 24.83
N GLN A 147 19.14 -23.55 25.82
CA GLN A 147 18.38 -22.32 25.59
C GLN A 147 19.13 -21.31 24.70
N ALA A 148 20.45 -21.18 24.89
CA ALA A 148 21.29 -20.28 24.10
C ALA A 148 21.42 -20.74 22.63
N GLU A 149 21.48 -22.05 22.39
CA GLU A 149 21.53 -22.62 21.04
C GLU A 149 20.20 -22.48 20.31
N LEU A 150 19.08 -22.66 21.02
CA LEU A 150 17.75 -22.47 20.47
C LEU A 150 17.51 -21.00 20.08
N GLU A 151 17.92 -20.06 20.93
CA GLU A 151 17.86 -18.62 20.64
C GLU A 151 18.76 -18.24 19.46
N TYR A 152 19.99 -18.75 19.41
CA TYR A 152 20.89 -18.54 18.28
C TYR A 152 20.32 -19.11 16.98
N PHE A 153 19.77 -20.32 17.02
CA PHE A 153 19.15 -20.97 15.87
C PHE A 153 17.95 -20.17 15.35
N ARG A 154 17.03 -19.77 16.24
CA ARG A 154 15.88 -18.92 15.90
C ARG A 154 16.31 -17.57 15.33
N LYS A 155 17.36 -16.95 15.90
CA LYS A 155 17.94 -15.72 15.36
C LYS A 155 18.49 -15.94 13.95
N LYS A 156 19.24 -17.02 13.71
CA LYS A 156 19.77 -17.35 12.37
C LYS A 156 18.69 -17.73 11.36
N GLU A 157 17.61 -18.34 11.81
CA GLU A 157 16.44 -18.62 10.98
C GLU A 157 15.67 -17.34 10.62
N ALA A 158 15.48 -16.43 11.59
CA ALA A 158 14.94 -15.10 11.33
C ALA A 158 15.83 -14.28 10.37
N GLU A 159 17.17 -14.34 10.51
CA GLU A 159 18.12 -13.73 9.57
C GLU A 159 17.99 -14.35 8.16
N ARG A 160 17.91 -15.69 8.05
CA ARG A 160 17.71 -16.38 6.76
C ARG A 160 16.36 -16.03 6.13
N MET A 161 15.30 -15.94 6.92
CA MET A 161 13.99 -15.50 6.47
C MET A 161 14.05 -14.04 6.01
N SER A 162 14.61 -13.12 6.78
CA SER A 162 14.79 -11.71 6.40
C SER A 162 15.61 -11.55 5.11
N ASN A 163 16.66 -12.34 4.93
CA ASN A 163 17.47 -12.34 3.71
C ASN A 163 16.70 -12.89 2.51
N ALA A 164 15.90 -13.95 2.70
CA ALA A 164 15.00 -14.46 1.66
C ALA A 164 13.85 -13.49 1.30
N HIS A 165 13.47 -12.58 2.20
CA HIS A 165 12.53 -11.48 1.92
C HIS A 165 13.16 -10.33 1.10
N THR A 166 14.49 -10.33 0.93
CA THR A 166 15.21 -9.24 0.26
C THR A 166 15.43 -9.52 -1.24
N GLU A 167 15.48 -10.79 -1.64
CA GLU A 167 15.48 -11.22 -3.04
C GLU A 167 14.06 -11.15 -3.64
N LEU A 168 13.43 -9.97 -3.75
CA LEU A 168 12.35 -9.88 -4.74
C LEU A 168 13.03 -9.93 -6.11
N THR A 169 12.84 -11.05 -6.80
CA THR A 169 13.31 -11.28 -8.17
C THR A 169 12.98 -10.05 -9.00
N PRO A 170 13.94 -9.50 -9.75
CA PRO A 170 13.68 -8.31 -10.53
C PRO A 170 12.52 -8.61 -11.47
N LEU A 171 11.43 -7.85 -11.35
CA LEU A 171 10.59 -7.54 -12.49
C LEU A 171 11.44 -6.66 -13.42
N THR A 172 12.49 -7.22 -14.02
CA THR A 172 13.08 -6.70 -15.26
C THR A 172 12.07 -6.96 -16.35
N ARG A 173 10.95 -6.23 -16.30
CA ARG A 173 10.06 -6.07 -17.43
C ARG A 173 10.33 -4.69 -17.96
N ASP A 174 10.75 -4.71 -19.21
CA ASP A 174 11.16 -3.57 -20.00
C ASP A 174 10.20 -2.39 -19.81
N ALA A 175 10.72 -1.17 -19.86
CA ALA A 175 9.99 0.08 -19.66
C ALA A 175 9.00 0.41 -20.81
N GLY A 176 8.46 -0.63 -21.46
CA GLY A 176 7.38 -0.54 -22.43
C GLY A 176 6.11 -0.01 -21.78
N HIS A 177 5.28 0.66 -22.59
CA HIS A 177 4.03 1.29 -22.15
C HIS A 177 3.25 0.39 -21.17
N LYS A 178 2.86 0.92 -20.01
CA LYS A 178 2.16 0.19 -18.93
C LYS A 178 0.77 -0.37 -19.30
N PHE A 179 0.34 -0.15 -20.54
CA PHE A 179 -0.86 -0.70 -21.17
C PHE A 179 -0.52 -1.54 -22.41
N ALA A 180 0.74 -1.95 -22.58
CA ALA A 180 1.16 -2.80 -23.67
C ALA A 180 0.29 -4.06 -23.69
N LYS A 181 0.08 -4.60 -24.89
CA LYS A 181 -0.77 -5.80 -25.09
C LYS A 181 -0.40 -6.93 -24.10
N ASN A 182 0.89 -7.05 -23.79
CA ASN A 182 1.45 -8.14 -23.00
C ASN A 182 1.71 -7.82 -21.51
N SER A 183 1.24 -6.67 -20.99
CA SER A 183 1.42 -6.32 -19.57
C SER A 183 0.30 -6.91 -18.69
N PRO A 184 0.60 -7.45 -17.50
CA PRO A 184 -0.41 -7.75 -16.50
C PRO A 184 -1.22 -6.51 -16.13
N PHE A 185 -2.48 -6.72 -15.81
CA PHE A 185 -3.47 -5.71 -15.45
C PHE A 185 -4.27 -6.06 -14.19
N LEU A 186 -4.36 -7.33 -13.82
CA LEU A 186 -4.86 -7.68 -12.50
C LEU A 186 -3.80 -7.42 -11.46
N LEU A 187 -4.24 -6.80 -10.37
CA LEU A 187 -3.40 -6.66 -9.21
C LEU A 187 -4.16 -7.19 -8.04
N LEU A 188 -3.67 -8.35 -7.63
CA LEU A 188 -4.03 -9.06 -6.42
C LEU A 188 -2.95 -8.85 -5.33
N ALA A 189 -1.99 -7.95 -5.58
CA ALA A 189 -0.95 -7.62 -4.63
C ALA A 189 -1.57 -6.94 -3.40
N SER A 190 -1.18 -7.40 -2.22
CA SER A 190 -1.54 -6.80 -0.95
C SER A 190 -0.91 -5.42 -0.77
N ASP A 191 -1.48 -4.64 0.16
CA ASP A 191 -0.91 -3.37 0.60
C ASP A 191 0.52 -3.57 1.16
N SER A 192 0.73 -4.65 1.91
CA SER A 192 2.03 -5.01 2.48
C SER A 192 3.08 -5.28 1.41
N TRP A 193 2.73 -5.98 0.33
CA TRP A 193 3.62 -6.19 -0.81
C TRP A 193 3.92 -4.86 -1.52
N THR A 194 2.87 -4.09 -1.82
CA THR A 194 2.99 -2.82 -2.55
C THR A 194 3.87 -1.81 -1.80
N ALA A 195 3.70 -1.72 -0.47
CA ALA A 195 4.50 -0.87 0.40
C ALA A 195 6.00 -1.23 0.36
N LYS A 196 6.34 -2.51 0.22
CA LYS A 196 7.74 -2.97 0.08
C LYS A 196 8.27 -2.73 -1.33
N ALA A 197 7.48 -3.09 -2.35
CA ALA A 197 7.87 -2.95 -3.75
C ALA A 197 8.17 -1.49 -4.13
N VAL A 198 7.35 -0.55 -3.66
CA VAL A 198 7.49 0.87 -3.99
C VAL A 198 8.75 1.52 -3.41
N GLN A 199 9.34 0.95 -2.36
CA GLN A 199 10.61 1.47 -1.80
C GLN A 199 11.73 1.46 -2.83
N ARG A 200 11.73 0.47 -3.74
CA ARG A 200 12.72 0.33 -4.83
C ARG A 200 12.68 1.46 -5.85
N VAL A 201 11.54 2.14 -5.94
CA VAL A 201 11.32 3.27 -6.83
C VAL A 201 11.19 4.60 -6.07
N HIS A 202 11.75 4.65 -4.85
CA HIS A 202 11.75 5.81 -3.97
C HIS A 202 10.33 6.34 -3.71
N ASN A 203 9.42 5.44 -3.34
CA ASN A 203 8.02 5.74 -2.97
C ASN A 203 7.15 6.31 -4.12
N ARG A 204 7.64 6.27 -5.36
CA ARG A 204 6.89 6.72 -6.54
C ARG A 204 6.13 5.55 -7.17
N LEU A 205 4.89 5.28 -6.72
CA LEU A 205 4.09 4.16 -7.26
C LEU A 205 3.92 4.23 -8.79
N TRP A 206 3.85 5.43 -9.36
CA TRP A 206 3.80 5.62 -10.82
C TRP A 206 5.10 5.26 -11.55
N LYS A 207 6.12 4.70 -10.88
CA LYS A 207 7.31 4.12 -11.50
C LYS A 207 7.31 2.59 -11.48
N LEU A 208 6.33 1.95 -10.85
CA LEU A 208 6.11 0.51 -10.97
C LEU A 208 5.69 0.13 -12.39
N ASP A 209 5.80 -1.16 -12.69
CA ASP A 209 5.58 -1.78 -14.02
C ASP A 209 4.12 -1.68 -14.50
N THR A 210 3.17 -1.44 -13.60
CA THR A 210 1.77 -1.16 -13.93
C THR A 210 1.22 0.04 -13.18
N PHE A 211 0.22 0.70 -13.78
CA PHE A 211 -0.50 1.81 -13.15
C PHE A 211 -1.59 1.32 -12.18
N ASN A 212 -1.89 0.03 -12.16
CA ASN A 212 -3.08 -0.45 -11.47
C ASN A 212 -2.88 -0.54 -9.95
N TYR A 213 -1.64 -0.49 -9.43
CA TYR A 213 -1.38 -0.70 -7.99
C TYR A 213 -2.06 0.42 -7.22
N THR A 214 -2.76 0.09 -6.15
CA THR A 214 -3.28 1.08 -5.21
C THR A 214 -2.19 1.48 -4.24
N ALA A 215 -2.21 2.73 -3.77
CA ALA A 215 -1.41 3.09 -2.61
C ALA A 215 -1.83 2.21 -1.41
N PRO A 216 -0.87 1.73 -0.60
CA PRO A 216 -1.14 0.88 0.55
C PRO A 216 -1.68 1.70 1.73
N ILE A 217 -2.87 2.25 1.54
CA ILE A 217 -3.59 3.12 2.47
C ILE A 217 -5.01 2.56 2.57
N SER A 218 -5.33 1.94 3.71
CA SER A 218 -6.66 1.38 3.95
C SER A 218 -7.72 2.46 4.19
N VAL A 219 -8.99 2.05 4.22
CA VAL A 219 -10.09 2.97 4.57
C VAL A 219 -9.90 3.53 5.97
N GLU A 220 -9.49 2.72 6.94
CA GLU A 220 -9.20 3.13 8.32
C GLU A 220 -8.05 4.14 8.37
N ALA A 221 -7.03 3.96 7.53
CA ALA A 221 -5.95 4.93 7.42
C ALA A 221 -6.45 6.27 6.87
N TYR A 222 -7.34 6.27 5.86
CA TYR A 222 -7.99 7.49 5.41
C TYR A 222 -8.90 8.11 6.47
N MET A 223 -9.61 7.30 7.27
CA MET A 223 -10.41 7.78 8.41
C MET A 223 -9.53 8.52 9.42
N ALA A 224 -8.38 7.95 9.78
CA ALA A 224 -7.41 8.56 10.68
C ALA A 224 -6.88 9.90 10.13
N LEU A 225 -6.42 9.89 8.87
CA LEU A 225 -5.79 11.04 8.25
C LEU A 225 -6.78 12.19 8.01
N ALA A 226 -7.94 11.88 7.44
CA ALA A 226 -8.90 12.87 6.96
C ALA A 226 -10.11 13.09 7.89
N ALA A 227 -10.10 12.49 9.09
CA ALA A 227 -11.21 12.53 10.04
C ALA A 227 -12.54 12.17 9.36
N ILE A 228 -12.57 11.03 8.68
CA ILE A 228 -13.77 10.50 8.02
C ILE A 228 -14.58 9.72 9.05
N THR A 229 -15.88 9.99 9.09
CA THR A 229 -16.82 9.33 10.01
C THR A 229 -17.32 8.00 9.44
N ASP A 230 -17.81 7.11 10.30
CA ASP A 230 -18.41 5.83 9.87
C ASP A 230 -19.59 6.05 8.90
N ALA A 231 -20.39 7.10 9.12
CA ALA A 231 -21.50 7.45 8.24
C ALA A 231 -21.02 7.85 6.83
N GLU A 232 -19.92 8.60 6.73
CA GLU A 232 -19.31 8.93 5.43
C GLU A 232 -18.69 7.70 4.75
N VAL A 233 -18.11 6.78 5.52
CA VAL A 233 -17.62 5.50 4.99
C VAL A 233 -18.77 4.68 4.39
N GLU A 234 -19.92 4.61 5.07
CA GLU A 234 -21.08 3.89 4.55
C GLU A 234 -21.68 4.56 3.31
N ASN A 235 -21.67 5.89 3.26
CA ASN A 235 -22.03 6.63 2.04
C ASN A 235 -21.08 6.30 0.88
N CYS A 236 -19.76 6.24 1.13
CA CYS A 236 -18.79 5.82 0.13
C CYS A 236 -19.01 4.38 -0.34
N ARG A 237 -19.36 3.46 0.56
CA ARG A 237 -19.69 2.08 0.24
C ARG A 237 -20.94 1.99 -0.65
N SER A 238 -21.98 2.74 -0.31
CA SER A 238 -23.20 2.85 -1.11
C SER A 238 -22.93 3.44 -2.51
N ALA A 239 -22.14 4.50 -2.56
CA ALA A 239 -21.72 5.13 -3.82
C ALA A 239 -20.91 4.18 -4.72
N ALA A 240 -20.01 3.39 -4.12
CA ALA A 240 -19.24 2.36 -4.80
C ALA A 240 -20.14 1.30 -5.42
N ARG A 241 -21.12 0.79 -4.65
CA ARG A 241 -22.12 -0.18 -5.13
C ARG A 241 -22.95 0.37 -6.29
N ASN A 242 -23.26 1.65 -6.26
CA ASN A 242 -24.05 2.33 -7.30
C ASN A 242 -23.22 2.80 -8.50
N GLY A 243 -21.89 2.59 -8.50
CA GLY A 243 -21.03 3.08 -9.59
C GLY A 243 -20.99 4.61 -9.68
N THR A 244 -21.09 5.30 -8.55
CA THR A 244 -21.17 6.78 -8.54
C THR A 244 -19.83 7.41 -8.89
N ILE A 245 -19.86 8.39 -9.79
CA ILE A 245 -18.71 9.23 -10.19
C ILE A 245 -18.99 10.66 -9.75
N TYR A 246 -18.09 11.22 -8.94
CA TYR A 246 -18.22 12.56 -8.37
C TYR A 246 -17.58 13.65 -9.23
N PHE A 247 -16.53 13.31 -9.98
CA PHE A 247 -15.78 14.27 -10.79
C PHE A 247 -15.78 13.90 -12.28
N PRO A 248 -15.90 14.88 -13.19
CA PRO A 248 -15.94 14.62 -14.62
C PRO A 248 -14.59 14.09 -15.14
N ALA A 249 -14.66 13.12 -16.06
CA ALA A 249 -13.47 12.53 -16.69
C ALA A 249 -12.77 13.46 -17.71
N THR A 250 -13.41 14.57 -18.12
CA THR A 250 -12.97 15.37 -19.27
C THR A 250 -12.90 16.88 -19.00
N ARG A 251 -14.03 17.58 -18.85
CA ARG A 251 -14.06 19.05 -18.70
C ARG A 251 -14.31 19.49 -17.26
N GLY A 252 -13.64 20.58 -16.85
CA GLY A 252 -13.90 21.26 -15.58
C GLY A 252 -13.54 20.43 -14.35
N GLY A 253 -12.41 19.72 -14.38
CA GLY A 253 -11.92 18.94 -13.23
C GLY A 253 -11.92 19.76 -11.93
N PHE A 254 -11.97 19.07 -10.80
CA PHE A 254 -12.04 19.71 -9.49
C PHE A 254 -10.70 20.37 -9.16
N ASP A 255 -10.72 21.69 -9.01
CA ASP A 255 -9.58 22.47 -8.51
C ASP A 255 -9.62 22.49 -6.98
N ALA A 256 -8.56 21.96 -6.38
CA ALA A 256 -8.39 21.88 -4.93
C ALA A 256 -6.97 22.32 -4.53
N GLU A 257 -6.34 23.16 -5.36
CA GLU A 257 -5.00 23.68 -5.12
C GLU A 257 -3.94 22.60 -4.89
N PHE A 258 -4.02 21.50 -5.63
CA PHE A 258 -3.02 20.43 -5.55
C PHE A 258 -1.62 20.97 -5.91
N PRO A 259 -0.56 20.45 -5.26
CA PRO A 259 0.80 20.84 -5.61
C PRO A 259 1.08 20.54 -7.09
N PRO A 260 1.78 21.44 -7.81
CA PRO A 260 2.26 21.18 -9.15
C PRO A 260 2.98 19.83 -9.25
N ILE A 261 2.73 19.09 -10.35
CA ILE A 261 3.38 17.78 -10.54
C ILE A 261 4.92 17.95 -10.63
N ALA A 262 5.41 19.09 -11.11
CA ALA A 262 6.83 19.45 -11.13
C ALA A 262 7.49 19.46 -9.74
N GLU A 263 6.74 19.79 -8.69
CA GLU A 263 7.26 19.77 -7.30
C GLU A 263 7.40 18.34 -6.78
N LEU A 264 6.60 17.42 -7.31
CA LEU A 264 6.65 15.99 -6.98
C LEU A 264 7.70 15.24 -7.80
N GLU A 265 7.91 15.63 -9.07
CA GLU A 265 8.88 15.01 -9.96
C GLU A 265 9.48 16.03 -10.96
N LYS A 266 10.81 16.15 -10.93
CA LYS A 266 11.56 17.03 -11.86
C LYS A 266 11.22 16.69 -13.32
N GLY A 267 11.03 17.72 -14.14
CA GLY A 267 10.69 17.60 -15.57
C GLY A 267 9.21 17.40 -15.85
N LYS A 268 8.33 17.48 -14.85
CA LYS A 268 6.88 17.48 -15.02
C LYS A 268 6.31 18.91 -15.14
N CYS A 269 5.00 18.98 -15.38
CA CYS A 269 4.24 20.21 -15.53
C CYS A 269 4.32 21.09 -14.28
N ALA A 270 4.68 22.38 -14.44
CA ALA A 270 4.69 23.35 -13.35
C ALA A 270 3.29 23.93 -13.02
N ASN A 271 2.29 23.69 -13.87
CA ASN A 271 0.93 24.13 -13.58
C ASN A 271 0.27 23.17 -12.56
N ARG A 272 -0.62 23.73 -11.75
CA ARG A 272 -1.44 22.95 -10.81
C ARG A 272 -2.35 21.98 -11.59
N PRO A 273 -2.38 20.70 -11.21
CA PRO A 273 -3.27 19.75 -11.86
C PRO A 273 -4.71 19.92 -11.35
N LEU A 274 -5.67 19.53 -12.19
CA LEU A 274 -7.06 19.34 -11.78
C LEU A 274 -7.32 17.88 -11.46
N LEU A 275 -8.22 17.65 -10.50
CA LEU A 275 -8.68 16.31 -10.17
C LEU A 275 -9.81 15.88 -11.08
N HIS A 276 -9.68 14.69 -11.62
CA HIS A 276 -10.67 13.99 -12.43
C HIS A 276 -10.94 12.62 -11.83
N GLN A 277 -12.01 11.99 -12.27
CA GLN A 277 -12.31 10.61 -11.91
C GLN A 277 -12.51 9.78 -13.17
N LYS A 278 -11.95 8.58 -13.19
CA LYS A 278 -12.06 7.70 -14.36
C LYS A 278 -13.51 7.22 -14.49
N GLY A 279 -14.10 7.43 -15.67
CA GLY A 279 -15.46 6.92 -15.95
C GLY A 279 -15.53 5.40 -15.90
N ILE A 280 -16.72 4.88 -15.62
CA ILE A 280 -17.01 3.44 -15.65
C ILE A 280 -17.48 3.07 -17.06
N PRO A 281 -16.74 2.22 -17.81
CA PRO A 281 -17.19 1.76 -19.12
C PRO A 281 -18.36 0.79 -18.96
N LYS A 282 -19.34 0.82 -19.88
CA LYS A 282 -20.50 -0.09 -19.85
C LYS A 282 -20.10 -1.55 -20.06
N PHE A 283 -19.21 -1.80 -21.01
CA PHE A 283 -18.63 -3.11 -21.28
C PHE A 283 -17.30 -2.92 -22.03
N PRO A 284 -16.22 -3.65 -21.71
CA PRO A 284 -14.96 -3.51 -22.42
C PRO A 284 -15.08 -4.11 -23.83
N ALA A 285 -14.89 -3.29 -24.87
CA ALA A 285 -14.93 -3.75 -26.26
C ALA A 285 -13.63 -4.44 -26.69
N ASN A 286 -12.54 -4.25 -25.94
CA ASN A 286 -11.23 -4.83 -26.22
C ASN A 286 -10.40 -4.97 -24.93
N LEU A 287 -9.28 -5.69 -25.01
CA LEU A 287 -8.36 -5.88 -23.90
C LEU A 287 -7.89 -4.55 -23.28
N SER A 288 -7.64 -3.50 -24.06
CA SER A 288 -7.23 -2.20 -23.50
C SER A 288 -8.31 -1.59 -22.60
N GLU A 289 -9.58 -1.71 -22.97
CA GLU A 289 -10.71 -1.26 -22.15
C GLU A 289 -10.90 -2.13 -20.92
N LEU A 290 -10.72 -3.45 -21.03
CA LEU A 290 -10.74 -4.35 -19.88
C LEU A 290 -9.64 -3.97 -18.88
N LYS A 291 -8.42 -3.68 -19.36
CA LYS A 291 -7.31 -3.19 -18.51
C LYS A 291 -7.66 -1.86 -17.81
N LYS A 292 -8.39 -0.97 -18.49
CA LYS A 292 -8.82 0.33 -17.93
C LYS A 292 -9.94 0.20 -16.90
N LEU A 293 -10.81 -0.81 -17.03
CA LEU A 293 -11.93 -1.07 -16.10
C LEU A 293 -11.43 -1.20 -14.65
N TRP A 294 -10.24 -1.75 -14.44
CA TRP A 294 -9.60 -1.90 -13.12
C TRP A 294 -9.29 -0.60 -12.39
N ASN A 295 -9.33 0.54 -13.09
CA ASN A 295 -9.21 1.86 -12.48
C ASN A 295 -10.48 2.69 -12.67
N ALA A 296 -11.61 2.07 -13.03
CA ALA A 296 -12.88 2.76 -13.10
C ALA A 296 -13.21 3.35 -11.73
N GLY A 297 -13.70 4.59 -11.71
CA GLY A 297 -13.93 5.33 -10.47
C GLY A 297 -12.68 5.87 -9.79
N ARG A 298 -11.46 5.55 -10.25
CA ARG A 298 -10.24 6.02 -9.58
C ARG A 298 -9.98 7.51 -9.83
N PRO A 299 -9.78 8.32 -8.78
CA PRO A 299 -9.39 9.72 -8.94
C PRO A 299 -7.96 9.88 -9.47
N TYR A 300 -7.74 10.83 -10.38
CA TYR A 300 -6.44 11.16 -10.93
C TYR A 300 -6.26 12.65 -11.16
N LEU A 301 -5.00 13.08 -11.03
CA LEU A 301 -4.55 14.44 -11.28
C LEU A 301 -4.04 14.56 -12.71
N LYS A 302 -4.56 15.56 -13.45
CA LYS A 302 -4.16 15.84 -14.84
C LYS A 302 -3.83 17.31 -15.00
N CYS A 303 -2.70 17.60 -15.65
CA CYS A 303 -2.34 18.98 -16.00
C CYS A 303 -3.19 19.47 -17.20
N THR A 304 -3.57 20.74 -17.21
CA THR A 304 -4.37 21.36 -18.27
C THR A 304 -3.54 21.83 -19.48
N CYS A 305 -2.21 21.77 -19.41
CA CYS A 305 -1.34 22.08 -20.54
C CYS A 305 -1.55 21.10 -21.71
N PRO A 306 -1.66 21.62 -22.95
CA PRO A 306 -1.74 20.78 -24.16
C PRO A 306 -0.55 19.81 -24.31
N SER A 307 0.65 20.23 -23.89
CA SER A 307 1.86 19.40 -23.97
C SER A 307 1.92 18.26 -22.95
N CYS A 308 1.03 18.23 -21.95
CA CYS A 308 1.07 17.27 -20.86
C CYS A 308 -0.13 16.32 -20.84
N GLU A 309 -1.00 16.34 -21.86
CA GLU A 309 -2.26 15.59 -21.87
C GLU A 309 -2.12 14.08 -21.63
N LYS A 310 -0.95 13.51 -21.93
CA LYS A 310 -0.63 12.09 -21.75
C LYS A 310 -0.10 11.74 -20.35
N ASN A 311 0.21 12.73 -19.52
CA ASN A 311 0.80 12.55 -18.18
C ASN A 311 -0.26 12.86 -17.11
N PHE A 312 -0.74 11.81 -16.44
CA PHE A 312 -1.56 11.93 -15.24
C PHE A 312 -0.92 11.15 -14.10
N THR A 313 -1.30 11.48 -12.86
CA THR A 313 -0.87 10.76 -11.65
C THR A 313 -2.12 10.37 -10.87
N TRP A 314 -2.21 9.12 -10.42
CA TRP A 314 -3.33 8.73 -9.54
C TRP A 314 -3.28 9.50 -8.23
N PHE A 315 -4.45 9.90 -7.73
CA PHE A 315 -4.52 10.74 -6.53
C PHE A 315 -3.93 10.03 -5.31
N ASP A 316 -4.24 8.75 -5.10
CA ASP A 316 -3.68 7.95 -4.02
C ASP A 316 -2.16 7.75 -4.13
N HIS A 317 -1.62 7.66 -5.35
CA HIS A 317 -0.18 7.62 -5.56
C HIS A 317 0.50 8.92 -5.12
N MET A 318 -0.13 10.06 -5.39
CA MET A 318 0.34 11.36 -4.90
C MET A 318 0.31 11.41 -3.38
N ILE A 319 -0.81 11.01 -2.75
CA ILE A 319 -0.96 10.97 -1.28
C ILE A 319 0.16 10.13 -0.66
N TRP A 320 0.40 8.92 -1.17
CA TRP A 320 1.48 8.07 -0.69
C TRP A 320 2.85 8.72 -0.84
N TYR A 321 3.14 9.32 -1.99
CA TYR A 321 4.42 9.99 -2.21
C TYR A 321 4.61 11.15 -1.22
N ILE A 322 3.58 11.96 -0.99
CA ILE A 322 3.62 13.09 -0.06
C ILE A 322 3.86 12.63 1.38
N ILE A 323 3.20 11.57 1.85
CA ILE A 323 3.42 11.05 3.22
C ILE A 323 4.91 10.70 3.44
N GLY A 324 5.58 10.16 2.42
CA GLY A 324 7.01 9.86 2.49
C GLY A 324 7.95 11.03 2.20
N ASN A 325 7.41 12.20 1.83
CA ASN A 325 8.15 13.41 1.44
C ASN A 325 7.36 14.66 1.88
N LEU A 326 7.11 14.77 3.18
CA LEU A 326 6.25 15.82 3.74
C LEU A 326 6.81 17.24 3.51
N ASP A 327 8.11 17.37 3.26
CA ASP A 327 8.78 18.61 2.86
C ASP A 327 8.21 19.21 1.57
N LYS A 328 7.49 18.41 0.75
CA LYS A 328 6.81 18.88 -0.45
C LYS A 328 5.51 19.64 -0.19
N ILE A 329 4.92 19.49 1.00
CA ILE A 329 3.70 20.24 1.37
C ILE A 329 4.08 21.57 1.98
N ASP A 330 4.92 21.54 3.01
CA ASP A 330 5.40 22.75 3.67
C ASP A 330 6.89 22.61 3.99
N PRO A 331 7.77 23.10 3.10
CA PRO A 331 9.21 23.06 3.34
C PRO A 331 9.65 23.99 4.48
N ARG A 332 8.79 24.92 4.92
CA ARG A 332 9.11 25.89 5.99
C ARG A 332 8.69 25.40 7.37
N ALA A 333 7.83 24.39 7.46
CA ALA A 333 7.45 23.80 8.72
C ALA A 333 8.67 23.23 9.48
N PRO A 334 8.73 23.37 10.82
CA PRO A 334 9.92 23.09 11.60
C PRO A 334 10.17 21.59 11.88
N SER A 335 9.18 20.72 11.62
CA SER A 335 9.26 19.27 11.85
C SER A 335 8.27 18.52 10.97
N ASP A 336 8.49 17.23 10.78
CA ASP A 336 7.58 16.35 10.04
C ASP A 336 6.28 16.10 10.80
N LYS A 337 6.27 16.21 12.13
CA LYS A 337 5.02 16.26 12.92
C LYS A 337 4.12 17.41 12.48
N ILE A 338 4.66 18.63 12.38
CA ILE A 338 3.88 19.79 11.94
C ILE A 338 3.46 19.64 10.47
N ARG A 339 4.36 19.17 9.60
CA ARG A 339 4.00 18.94 8.18
C ARG A 339 2.90 17.89 8.02
N MET A 340 2.91 16.84 8.83
CA MET A 340 1.83 15.85 8.83
C MET A 340 0.50 16.47 9.29
N LEU A 341 0.50 17.35 10.30
CA LEU A 341 -0.72 18.04 10.72
C LEU A 341 -1.28 18.96 9.62
N GLU A 342 -0.42 19.72 8.94
CA GLU A 342 -0.81 20.55 7.79
C GLU A 342 -1.36 19.69 6.64
N PHE A 343 -0.70 18.57 6.36
CA PHE A 343 -1.19 17.60 5.37
C PHE A 343 -2.56 17.05 5.76
N GLN A 344 -2.76 16.64 7.01
CA GLN A 344 -4.07 16.21 7.53
C GLN A 344 -5.12 17.32 7.43
N ALA A 345 -4.76 18.58 7.67
CA ALA A 345 -5.65 19.73 7.51
C ALA A 345 -6.15 19.84 6.06
N LEU A 346 -5.28 19.67 5.06
CA LEU A 346 -5.67 19.62 3.64
C LEU A 346 -6.64 18.47 3.37
N LEU A 347 -6.36 17.27 3.88
CA LEU A 347 -7.23 16.09 3.72
C LEU A 347 -8.61 16.27 4.36
N ARG A 348 -8.68 16.95 5.51
CA ARG A 348 -9.92 17.21 6.25
C ARG A 348 -10.76 18.31 5.60
N THR A 349 -10.14 19.22 4.86
CA THR A 349 -10.77 20.42 4.29
C THR A 349 -10.76 20.39 2.76
N THR A 350 -9.79 21.03 2.11
CA THR A 350 -9.72 21.27 0.67
C THR A 350 -9.77 19.97 -0.14
N TRP A 351 -9.16 18.89 0.34
CA TRP A 351 -9.10 17.60 -0.34
C TRP A 351 -10.14 16.59 0.14
N ARG A 352 -11.05 16.96 1.05
CA ARG A 352 -12.03 16.03 1.64
C ARG A 352 -12.85 15.30 0.59
N LYS A 353 -13.36 16.02 -0.42
CA LYS A 353 -14.14 15.43 -1.53
C LYS A 353 -13.31 14.42 -2.34
N ALA A 354 -12.03 14.70 -2.55
CA ALA A 354 -11.12 13.80 -3.25
C ALA A 354 -10.89 12.51 -2.45
N ILE A 355 -10.77 12.61 -1.12
CA ILE A 355 -10.62 11.47 -0.21
C ILE A 355 -11.87 10.60 -0.20
N LEU A 356 -13.07 11.18 -0.13
CA LEU A 356 -14.32 10.40 -0.20
C LEU A 356 -14.46 9.66 -1.54
N ALA A 357 -14.08 10.28 -2.66
CA ALA A 357 -14.04 9.61 -3.96
C ALA A 357 -12.99 8.48 -4.00
N GLN A 358 -11.85 8.66 -3.35
CA GLN A 358 -10.81 7.64 -3.22
C GLN A 358 -11.27 6.45 -2.38
N ILE A 359 -11.95 6.68 -1.24
CA ILE A 359 -12.54 5.61 -0.41
C ILE A 359 -13.61 4.86 -1.20
N SER A 360 -14.48 5.58 -1.94
CA SER A 360 -15.47 4.95 -2.82
C SER A 360 -14.79 4.04 -3.86
N PHE A 361 -13.68 4.49 -4.45
CA PHE A 361 -12.88 3.66 -5.37
C PHE A 361 -12.29 2.42 -4.69
N ILE A 362 -11.79 2.52 -3.46
CA ILE A 362 -11.28 1.35 -2.70
C ILE A 362 -12.38 0.30 -2.56
N PHE A 363 -13.60 0.69 -2.19
CA PHE A 363 -14.72 -0.26 -2.14
C PHE A 363 -15.10 -0.83 -3.51
N MET A 364 -15.09 -0.02 -4.58
CA MET A 364 -15.28 -0.54 -5.94
C MET A 364 -14.24 -1.62 -6.25
N ARG A 365 -12.97 -1.36 -5.91
CA ARG A 365 -11.87 -2.30 -6.12
C ARG A 365 -12.03 -3.58 -5.31
N GLU A 366 -12.45 -3.47 -4.04
CA GLU A 366 -12.76 -4.64 -3.20
C GLU A 366 -13.87 -5.50 -3.82
N TYR A 367 -14.95 -4.90 -4.34
CA TYR A 367 -16.01 -5.64 -5.00
C TYR A 367 -15.49 -6.37 -6.25
N MET A 368 -14.68 -5.70 -7.07
CA MET A 368 -14.07 -6.32 -8.26
C MET A 368 -13.17 -7.50 -7.88
N ILE A 369 -12.34 -7.35 -6.84
CA ILE A 369 -11.46 -8.43 -6.36
C ILE A 369 -12.30 -9.59 -5.80
N LYS A 370 -13.37 -9.32 -5.04
CA LYS A 370 -14.29 -10.35 -4.55
C LYS A 370 -14.92 -11.14 -5.69
N ILE A 371 -15.34 -10.47 -6.75
CA ILE A 371 -15.87 -11.15 -7.96
C ILE A 371 -14.80 -12.07 -8.56
N VAL A 372 -13.55 -11.60 -8.70
CA VAL A 372 -12.46 -12.45 -9.20
C VAL A 372 -12.22 -13.64 -8.29
N SER A 373 -12.21 -13.45 -6.97
CA SER A 373 -12.01 -14.54 -6.01
C SER A 373 -13.12 -15.59 -6.00
N LEU A 374 -14.32 -15.25 -6.51
CA LEU A 374 -15.42 -16.21 -6.69
C LEU A 374 -15.29 -16.99 -8.00
N LEU A 375 -14.51 -16.49 -8.96
CA LEU A 375 -14.27 -17.11 -10.26
C LEU A 375 -13.02 -18.00 -10.27
N THR A 376 -12.11 -17.80 -9.30
CA THR A 376 -10.86 -18.55 -9.10
C THR A 376 -11.00 -19.55 -7.97
#